data_AF-A0A7X7H0C8-F1
#
_entry.id   AF-A0A7X7H0C8-F1
#
_cell.length_a   1.000
_cell.length_b   1.000
_cell.length_c   1.000
_cell.angle_alpha   90.00
_cell.angle_beta   90.00
_cell.angle_gamma   90.00
#
_symmetry.space_group_name_H-M   'P 1'
#
loop_
_entity.id
_entity.type
_entity.pdbx_description
1 polymer ?
#
loop_
_entity_poly.entity_id
_entity_poly.type
_entity_poly.pdbx_seq_one_letter_code
_entity_poly.pdbx_strand_id
1 'polypeptide(L)'
;ILEDIVENKAKFVPFGGIPGMEVLKIPGFDVDFKNWTFKQQFINRMNDRHRFVKSRQTELGGMDALPPDALNAIQSVIDHLKK
;
A
#
# COMPACT_ATOMS: atom_id res chain seq x y z
N ILE A 1 1.03 11.50 17.30
CA ILE A 1 1.29 10.55 16.17
C ILE A 1 2.79 10.51 15.87
N LEU A 2 3.40 11.62 15.42
CA LEU A 2 4.83 11.62 15.08
C LEU A 2 5.69 11.39 16.33
N GLU A 3 5.32 12.05 17.43
CA GLU A 3 5.92 11.89 18.74
C GLU A 3 5.83 10.43 19.20
N ASP A 4 4.64 9.81 19.08
CA ASP A 4 4.44 8.41 19.46
C ASP A 4 5.27 7.45 18.61
N ILE A 5 5.51 7.75 17.33
CA ILE A 5 6.37 6.94 16.46
C ILE A 5 7.83 7.08 16.91
N VAL A 6 8.31 8.31 17.11
CA VAL A 6 9.69 8.59 17.53
C VAL A 6 9.99 8.01 18.91
N GLU A 7 9.02 8.06 19.82
CA GLU A 7 9.13 7.52 21.18
C GLU A 7 8.81 6.02 21.27
N ASN A 8 8.57 5.33 20.13
CA ASN A 8 8.17 3.92 20.05
C ASN A 8 6.92 3.56 20.88
N LYS A 9 6.00 4.52 21.05
CA LYS A 9 4.70 4.36 21.70
C LYS A 9 3.58 4.00 20.72
N ALA A 10 3.78 4.26 19.42
CA ALA A 10 2.83 3.94 18.38
C ALA A 10 2.59 2.42 18.29
N LYS A 11 1.32 2.01 18.36
CA LYS A 11 0.92 0.60 18.24
C LYS A 11 0.33 0.35 16.87
N PHE A 12 1.12 -0.28 16.01
CA PHE A 12 0.67 -0.70 14.70
C PHE A 12 -0.13 -2.00 14.81
N VAL A 13 -1.14 -2.12 13.96
CA VAL A 13 -1.96 -3.34 13.81
C VAL A 13 -1.92 -3.80 12.36
N PRO A 14 -2.15 -5.08 12.07
CA PRO A 14 -2.15 -5.57 10.68
C PRO A 14 -3.09 -4.78 9.78
N PHE A 15 -2.63 -4.42 8.58
CA PHE A 15 -3.41 -3.68 7.59
C PHE A 15 -4.36 -4.62 6.85
N GLY A 16 -5.48 -4.96 7.49
CA GLY A 16 -6.52 -5.80 6.88
C GLY A 16 -6.06 -7.20 6.47
N GLY A 17 -5.00 -7.72 7.10
CA GLY A 17 -4.47 -9.07 6.86
C GLY A 17 -3.44 -9.17 5.73
N ILE A 18 -3.08 -8.05 5.08
CA ILE A 18 -2.06 -8.05 4.03
C ILE A 18 -0.68 -8.32 4.66
N PRO A 19 0.06 -9.36 4.23
CA PRO A 19 1.35 -9.71 4.82
C PRO A 19 2.36 -8.55 4.73
N GLY A 20 3.04 -8.27 5.84
CA GLY A 20 4.09 -7.24 5.90
C GLY A 20 3.58 -5.79 5.91
N MET A 21 2.26 -5.57 5.99
CA MET A 21 1.69 -4.24 6.12
C MET A 21 0.99 -4.05 7.46
N GLU A 22 1.30 -2.93 8.11
CA GLU A 22 0.68 -2.52 9.36
C GLU A 22 0.21 -1.06 9.27
N VAL A 23 -0.72 -0.69 10.15
CA VAL A 23 -1.32 0.63 10.20
C VAL A 23 -1.54 1.07 11.63
N LEU A 24 -1.41 2.37 11.89
CA LEU A 24 -1.84 2.95 13.15
C LEU A 24 -3.36 3.09 13.13
N LYS A 25 -4.06 2.53 14.13
CA LYS A 25 -5.51 2.66 14.21
C LYS A 25 -5.90 4.10 14.56
N ILE A 26 -6.58 4.78 13.65
CA ILE A 26 -7.11 6.14 13.86
C ILE A 26 -8.65 6.04 13.86
N PRO A 27 -9.35 6.52 14.90
CA PRO A 27 -10.81 6.51 14.93
C PRO A 27 -11.41 7.22 13.69
N GLY A 28 -12.33 6.54 13.01
CA GLY A 28 -12.96 7.04 11.77
C GLY A 28 -12.22 6.70 10.48
N PHE A 29 -11.04 6.05 10.55
CA PHE A 29 -10.25 5.59 9.39
C PHE A 29 -10.03 4.07 9.45
N ASP A 30 -11.12 3.33 9.59
CA ASP A 30 -11.06 1.87 9.68
C ASP A 30 -10.73 1.22 8.33
N VAL A 31 -9.83 0.23 8.37
CA VAL A 31 -9.48 -0.59 7.20
C VAL A 31 -10.46 -1.75 7.14
N ASP A 32 -11.48 -1.61 6.29
CA ASP A 32 -12.51 -2.62 6.10
C ASP A 32 -12.54 -3.16 4.67
N PHE A 33 -11.81 -4.26 4.43
CA PHE A 33 -11.84 -4.96 3.15
C PHE A 33 -13.10 -5.82 2.93
N LYS A 34 -14.01 -5.92 3.91
CA LYS A 34 -15.33 -6.52 3.70
C LYS A 34 -16.28 -5.52 3.03
N ASN A 35 -16.05 -4.22 3.22
CA ASN A 35 -16.72 -3.18 2.46
C ASN A 35 -16.24 -3.20 1.00
N TRP A 36 -17.14 -3.59 0.09
CA TRP A 36 -16.84 -3.71 -1.33
C TRP A 36 -16.31 -2.41 -1.94
N THR A 37 -16.92 -1.26 -1.62
CA THR A 37 -16.51 0.03 -2.15
C THR A 37 -15.10 0.40 -1.70
N PHE A 38 -14.79 0.22 -0.41
CA PHE A 38 -13.44 0.45 0.12
C PHE A 38 -12.41 -0.45 -0.57
N LYS A 39 -12.69 -1.76 -0.64
CA LYS A 39 -11.82 -2.75 -1.29
C LYS A 39 -11.55 -2.40 -2.76
N GLN A 40 -12.58 -2.06 -3.53
CA GLN A 40 -12.42 -1.69 -4.94
C GLN A 40 -11.63 -0.40 -5.11
N GLN A 41 -11.91 0.64 -4.32
CA GLN A 41 -11.16 1.89 -4.39
C GLN A 41 -9.69 1.68 -4.04
N PHE A 42 -9.39 0.88 -3.02
CA PHE A 42 -8.01 0.54 -2.65
C PHE A 42 -7.30 -0.21 -3.79
N ILE A 43 -7.92 -1.26 -4.35
CA ILE A 43 -7.36 -2.00 -5.49
C ILE A 43 -7.11 -1.07 -6.68
N ASN A 44 -8.03 -0.16 -7.00
CA ASN A 44 -7.86 0.82 -8.07
C ASN A 44 -6.63 1.71 -7.85
N ARG A 45 -6.42 2.22 -6.63
CA ARG A 45 -5.25 3.02 -6.29
C ARG A 45 -3.94 2.22 -6.35
N MET A 46 -3.95 0.95 -5.96
CA MET A 46 -2.77 0.08 -6.11
C MET A 46 -2.45 -0.18 -7.58
N ASN A 47 -3.47 -0.39 -8.43
CA ASN A 47 -3.26 -0.52 -9.88
C ASN A 47 -2.73 0.79 -10.50
N ASP A 48 -3.23 1.95 -10.07
CA ASP A 48 -2.74 3.26 -10.51
C ASP A 48 -1.26 3.43 -10.14
N ARG A 49 -0.90 3.08 -8.90
CA ARG A 49 0.49 3.08 -8.42
C ARG A 49 1.37 2.13 -9.22
N HIS A 50 0.90 0.91 -9.50
CA HIS A 50 1.63 -0.06 -10.30
C HIS A 50 1.96 0.50 -11.70
N ARG A 51 0.98 1.10 -12.37
CA ARG A 51 1.18 1.72 -13.69
C ARG A 51 2.17 2.88 -13.63
N PHE A 52 2.08 3.73 -12.61
CA PHE A 52 3.00 4.85 -12.42
C PHE A 52 4.45 4.38 -12.22
N VAL A 53 4.68 3.41 -11.32
CA VAL A 53 6.02 2.86 -11.08
C VAL A 53 6.58 2.21 -12.34
N LYS A 54 5.74 1.51 -13.10
CA LYS A 54 6.14 0.92 -14.38
C LYS A 54 6.55 1.99 -15.40
N SER A 55 5.85 3.13 -15.48
CA SER A 55 6.21 4.19 -16.43
C SER A 55 7.56 4.84 -16.13
N ARG A 56 7.99 4.85 -14.85
CA ARG A 56 9.30 5.38 -14.44
C ARG A 56 10.49 4.62 -15.05
N GLN A 57 10.28 3.41 -15.59
CA GLN A 57 11.34 2.65 -16.26
C GLN A 57 11.87 3.32 -17.53
N THR A 58 11.03 4.12 -18.19
CA THR A 58 11.37 4.75 -19.48
C THR A 58 11.24 6.26 -19.45
N GLU A 59 10.39 6.81 -18.60
CA GLU A 59 10.21 8.25 -18.47
C GLU A 59 11.49 8.92 -17.97
N LEU A 60 11.81 10.11 -18.52
CA LEU A 60 13.09 10.80 -18.28
C LEU A 60 14.33 9.90 -18.49
N GLY A 61 14.24 8.95 -19.43
CA GLY A 61 15.32 8.00 -19.70
C GLY A 61 15.53 6.96 -18.59
N GLY A 62 14.53 6.76 -17.73
CA GLY A 62 14.62 5.79 -16.63
C GLY A 62 15.33 6.32 -15.38
N MET A 63 15.54 7.64 -15.27
CA MET A 63 16.19 8.26 -14.09
C MET A 63 15.48 7.90 -12.78
N ASP A 64 14.15 7.80 -12.81
CA ASP A 64 13.30 7.50 -11.65
C ASP A 64 12.98 5.99 -11.51
N ALA A 65 13.64 5.12 -12.28
CA ALA A 65 13.34 3.70 -12.27
C ALA A 65 13.60 3.09 -10.88
N LEU A 66 12.56 2.45 -10.32
CA LEU A 66 12.69 1.70 -9.08
C LEU A 66 13.16 0.27 -9.34
N PRO A 67 13.77 -0.40 -8.34
CA PRO A 67 14.10 -1.82 -8.43
C PRO A 67 12.87 -2.68 -8.79
N PRO A 68 13.06 -3.83 -9.49
CA PRO A 68 11.96 -4.71 -9.88
C PRO A 68 11.05 -5.14 -8.71
N ASP A 69 11.63 -5.28 -7.52
CA ASP A 69 10.92 -5.66 -6.30
C ASP A 69 9.81 -4.68 -5.91
N ALA A 70 9.91 -3.41 -6.31
CA ALA A 70 8.86 -2.43 -6.06
C ALA A 70 7.55 -2.80 -6.78
N LEU A 71 7.63 -3.25 -8.05
CA LEU A 71 6.47 -3.71 -8.80
C LEU A 71 5.92 -5.02 -8.21
N ASN A 72 6.80 -5.94 -7.84
CA ASN A 72 6.42 -7.22 -7.22
C ASN A 72 5.68 -7.02 -5.89
N ALA A 73 6.14 -6.09 -5.06
CA ALA A 73 5.49 -5.75 -3.79
C ALA A 73 4.07 -5.20 -4.01
N ILE A 74 3.91 -4.27 -4.95
CA ILE A 74 2.59 -3.70 -5.29
C ILE A 74 1.65 -4.79 -5.84
N GLN A 75 2.15 -5.65 -6.73
CA GLN A 75 1.36 -6.73 -7.32
C GLN A 75 0.91 -7.73 -6.25
N SER A 76 1.79 -8.08 -5.30
CA SER A 76 1.47 -8.99 -4.19
C SER A 76 0.31 -8.48 -3.33
N VAL A 77 0.24 -7.16 -3.09
CA VAL A 77 -0.88 -6.51 -2.38
C VAL A 77 -2.18 -6.65 -3.17
N ILE A 78 -2.15 -6.39 -4.48
CA ILE A 78 -3.33 -6.51 -5.36
C ILE A 78 -3.84 -7.95 -5.39
N ASP A 79 -2.93 -8.92 -5.54
CA ASP A 79 -3.26 -10.34 -5.62
C ASP A 79 -3.82 -10.86 -4.29
N HIS A 80 -3.28 -10.40 -3.16
CA HIS A 80 -3.82 -10.74 -1.84
C HIS A 80 -5.29 -10.33 -1.71
N LEU A 81 -5.66 -9.16 -2.23
CA LEU A 81 -7.04 -8.65 -2.14
C LEU A 81 -7.97 -9.23 -3.19
N LYS A 82 -7.48 -9.79 -4.30
CA LYS A 82 -8.34 -10.40 -5.33
C LYS A 82 -8.73 -11.85 -5.03
N LYS A 83 -8.02 -12.50 -4.11
CA LYS A 83 -8.40 -13.80 -3.55
C LYS A 83 -9.75 -13.70 -2.82
#